data_AF-A0AAN8VSU3-F1
#
_entry.id   AF-A0AAN8VSU3-F1
#
_cell.length_a   1.000
_cell.length_b   1.000
_cell.length_c   1.000
_cell.angle_alpha   90.00
_cell.angle_beta   90.00
_cell.angle_gamma   90.00
#
_symmetry.space_group_name_H-M   'P 1'
#
loop_
_entity.id
_entity.type
_entity.pdbx_description
1 polymer ?
#
loop_
_entity_poly.entity_id
_entity_poly.type
_entity_poly.pdbx_seq_one_letter_code
_entity_poly.pdbx_strand_id
1 'polypeptide(L)'
;MENVPWHSDVKAFSEALAVKSNGEYEVACEHAHSCCVLLARAEKFKVASGKPFNSQDYMAATPSWAVYGAEEGGFDPDQARYRKERHHKSSQRVGDGIVTESETFDFGIGRGERQAALKLERTIMHTQT
;
A
#
# COMPACT_ATOMS: atom_id res chain seq x y z
N MET A 1 17.74 -15.70 19.42
CA MET A 1 17.04 -16.04 18.16
C MET A 1 16.83 -17.56 18.02
N GLU A 2 16.76 -18.33 19.12
CA GLU A 2 16.66 -19.80 19.04
C GLU A 2 15.28 -20.31 18.60
N ASN A 3 14.21 -19.53 18.82
CA ASN A 3 12.84 -19.98 18.58
C ASN A 3 12.23 -19.47 17.28
N VAL A 4 12.99 -18.74 16.46
CA VAL A 4 12.48 -18.22 15.19
C VAL A 4 12.81 -19.27 14.11
N PRO A 5 11.79 -19.89 13.49
CA PRO A 5 12.02 -20.90 12.47
C PRO A 5 12.68 -20.28 11.25
N TRP A 6 13.51 -21.07 10.56
CA TRP A 6 14.06 -20.67 9.28
C TRP A 6 12.99 -20.80 8.19
N HIS A 7 13.18 -20.11 7.07
CA HIS A 7 12.27 -20.22 5.92
C HIS A 7 12.11 -21.67 5.44
N SER A 8 13.17 -22.48 5.51
CA SER A 8 13.12 -23.91 5.21
C SER A 8 12.11 -24.67 6.07
N ASP A 9 12.03 -24.33 7.36
CA ASP A 9 11.15 -25.01 8.31
C ASP A 9 9.70 -24.59 8.07
N VAL A 10 9.47 -23.31 7.80
CA VAL A 10 8.14 -22.78 7.44
C VAL A 10 7.62 -23.39 6.15
N LYS A 11 8.51 -23.56 5.16
CA LYS A 11 8.19 -24.23 3.89
C LYS A 11 7.81 -25.69 4.12
N ALA A 12 8.64 -26.46 4.82
CA ALA A 12 8.38 -27.87 5.11
C ALA A 12 7.06 -28.06 5.88
N PHE A 13 6.78 -27.18 6.84
CA PHE A 13 5.51 -27.18 7.56
C PHE A 13 4.31 -26.90 6.65
N SER A 14 4.44 -25.92 5.75
CA SER A 14 3.38 -25.56 4.80
C SER A 14 3.09 -26.68 3.81
N GLU A 15 4.12 -27.37 3.32
CA GLU A 15 3.99 -28.56 2.46
C GLU A 15 3.27 -29.70 3.20
N ALA A 16 3.62 -29.95 4.46
CA ALA A 16 2.92 -30.94 5.29
C ALA A 16 1.45 -30.57 5.52
N LEU A 17 1.15 -29.27 5.68
CA LEU A 17 -0.23 -28.77 5.80
C LEU A 17 -1.02 -29.01 4.51
N ALA A 18 -0.43 -28.73 3.36
CA ALA A 18 -1.05 -28.94 2.05
C ALA A 18 -1.39 -30.43 1.82
N VAL A 19 -0.48 -31.34 2.17
CA VAL A 19 -0.73 -32.79 2.11
C VAL A 19 -1.88 -33.18 3.05
N LYS A 20 -1.92 -32.63 4.27
CA LYS A 20 -3.00 -32.87 5.22
C LYS A 20 -4.36 -32.34 4.75
N SER A 21 -4.36 -31.28 3.95
CA SER A 21 -5.56 -30.75 3.29
C SER A 21 -6.08 -31.62 2.15
N ASN A 22 -5.50 -32.81 1.92
CA ASN A 22 -5.99 -33.81 0.98
C ASN A 22 -6.12 -33.29 -0.47
N GLY A 23 -5.30 -32.30 -0.84
CA GLY A 23 -5.29 -31.65 -2.15
C GLY A 23 -6.19 -30.41 -2.29
N GLU A 24 -6.90 -29.98 -1.23
CA GLU A 24 -7.70 -28.75 -1.29
C GLU A 24 -6.84 -27.49 -1.40
N TYR A 25 -5.70 -27.48 -0.69
CA TYR A 25 -4.77 -26.35 -0.64
C TYR A 25 -3.40 -26.78 -1.14
N GLU A 26 -2.77 -25.88 -1.88
CA GLU A 26 -1.41 -26.05 -2.40
C GLU A 26 -0.59 -24.79 -2.19
N VAL A 27 0.73 -24.95 -2.18
CA VAL A 27 1.68 -23.83 -2.07
C VAL A 27 1.68 -23.03 -3.37
N ALA A 28 1.29 -21.76 -3.28
CA ALA A 28 1.17 -20.87 -4.44
C ALA A 28 2.40 -19.98 -4.61
N CYS A 29 2.95 -19.43 -3.52
CA CYS A 29 4.18 -18.66 -3.56
C CYS A 29 4.93 -18.71 -2.23
N GLU A 30 6.25 -18.47 -2.30
CA GLU A 30 7.11 -18.29 -1.15
C GLU A 30 7.84 -16.95 -1.28
N HIS A 31 8.05 -16.28 -0.15
CA HIS A 31 8.82 -15.05 -0.07
C HIS A 31 9.84 -15.17 1.05
N ALA A 32 11.03 -15.68 0.69
CA ALA A 32 12.10 -15.99 1.64
C ALA A 32 12.57 -14.76 2.45
N HIS A 33 12.56 -13.58 1.83
CA HIS A 33 13.01 -12.34 2.47
C HIS A 33 12.14 -11.93 3.65
N SER A 34 10.86 -12.33 3.66
CA SER A 34 9.93 -12.09 4.78
C SER A 34 9.51 -13.37 5.51
N CYS A 35 10.10 -14.52 5.17
CA CYS A 35 9.74 -15.84 5.71
C CYS A 35 8.24 -16.18 5.58
N CYS A 36 7.60 -15.79 4.47
CA CYS A 36 6.17 -16.02 4.22
C CYS A 36 5.95 -17.09 3.16
N VAL A 37 4.94 -17.94 3.37
CA VAL A 37 4.46 -18.90 2.38
C VAL A 37 2.95 -18.71 2.21
N LEU A 38 2.48 -18.65 0.97
CA LEU A 38 1.06 -18.54 0.65
C LEU A 38 0.51 -19.91 0.26
N LEU A 39 -0.44 -20.41 1.03
CA LEU A 39 -1.28 -21.54 0.66
C LEU A 39 -2.57 -21.02 0.05
N ALA A 40 -2.91 -21.51 -1.14
CA ALA A 40 -4.13 -21.14 -1.84
C ALA A 40 -4.93 -22.39 -2.21
N ARG A 41 -6.24 -22.23 -2.37
CA ARG A 41 -7.15 -23.33 -2.68
C ARG A 41 -7.00 -23.74 -4.15
N ALA A 42 -6.54 -24.97 -4.39
CA ALA A 42 -6.08 -25.45 -5.70
C ALA A 42 -7.08 -25.19 -6.83
N GLU A 43 -8.36 -25.47 -6.59
CA GLU A 43 -9.45 -25.30 -7.56
C GLU A 43 -9.64 -23.85 -8.02
N LYS A 44 -9.36 -22.87 -7.15
CA LYS A 44 -9.61 -21.46 -7.44
C LYS A 44 -8.41 -20.76 -8.08
N PHE A 45 -7.19 -21.09 -7.65
CA PHE A 45 -6.01 -20.40 -8.14
C PHE A 45 -5.38 -21.07 -9.37
N LYS A 46 -5.56 -22.39 -9.55
CA LYS A 46 -5.09 -23.06 -10.77
C LYS A 46 -6.07 -22.75 -11.90
N VAL A 47 -5.56 -22.14 -12.96
CA VAL A 47 -6.33 -21.92 -14.19
C VAL A 47 -6.53 -23.28 -14.89
N ALA A 48 -7.55 -24.03 -14.49
CA ALA A 48 -7.81 -25.39 -14.99
C ALA A 48 -8.28 -25.42 -16.46
N SER A 49 -8.61 -24.27 -17.06
CA SER A 49 -9.39 -24.23 -18.30
C SER A 49 -8.59 -24.03 -19.60
N GLY A 50 -7.27 -23.90 -19.56
CA GLY A 50 -6.47 -23.62 -20.78
C GLY A 50 -6.85 -22.33 -21.50
N LYS A 51 -7.76 -21.53 -20.93
CA LYS A 51 -8.15 -20.22 -21.43
C LYS A 51 -7.01 -19.25 -21.11
N PRO A 52 -6.68 -18.34 -22.04
CA PRO A 52 -5.73 -17.29 -21.75
C PRO A 52 -6.26 -16.46 -20.57
N PHE A 53 -5.52 -16.46 -19.47
CA PHE A 53 -5.78 -15.66 -18.29
C PHE A 53 -5.04 -14.33 -18.45
N ASN A 54 -5.75 -13.22 -18.43
CA ASN A 54 -5.20 -11.88 -18.63
C ASN A 54 -5.33 -11.02 -17.36
N SER A 55 -4.66 -9.87 -17.32
CA SER A 55 -4.72 -8.98 -16.15
C SER A 55 -6.13 -8.44 -15.86
N GLN A 56 -7.01 -8.39 -16.87
CA GLN A 56 -8.38 -7.93 -16.71
C GLN A 56 -9.21 -8.93 -15.89
N ASP A 57 -8.85 -10.22 -15.90
CA ASP A 57 -9.52 -11.24 -15.09
C ASP A 57 -9.28 -11.06 -13.57
N TYR A 58 -8.24 -10.32 -13.18
CA TYR A 58 -8.01 -9.90 -11.79
C TYR A 58 -8.73 -8.60 -11.41
N MET A 59 -9.31 -7.87 -12.37
CA MET A 59 -9.94 -6.59 -12.09
C MET A 59 -11.41 -6.81 -11.69
N ALA A 60 -11.77 -6.34 -10.51
CA ALA A 60 -13.16 -6.10 -10.16
C ALA A 60 -13.56 -4.68 -10.58
N ALA A 61 -14.82 -4.48 -10.96
CA ALA A 61 -15.34 -3.13 -11.14
C ALA A 61 -15.25 -2.38 -9.81
N THR A 62 -14.76 -1.14 -9.86
CA THR A 62 -14.70 -0.28 -8.68
C THR A 62 -16.12 -0.08 -8.15
N PRO A 63 -16.43 -0.46 -6.90
CA PRO A 63 -17.75 -0.24 -6.32
C PRO A 63 -18.00 1.26 -6.15
N SER A 64 -19.27 1.67 -6.16
CA SER A 64 -19.68 3.09 -6.15
C SER A 64 -19.06 3.89 -5.00
N TRP A 65 -18.95 3.28 -3.82
CA TRP A 65 -18.38 3.87 -2.61
C TRP A 65 -16.85 4.06 -2.65
N ALA A 66 -16.15 3.41 -3.60
CA ALA A 66 -14.71 3.52 -3.80
C ALA A 66 -14.32 4.50 -4.91
N VAL A 67 -15.29 5.13 -5.57
CA VAL A 67 -15.03 6.13 -6.62
C VAL A 67 -14.60 7.46 -5.98
N TYR A 68 -13.72 8.19 -6.66
CA TYR A 68 -13.32 9.54 -6.23
C TYR A 68 -14.54 10.45 -6.11
N GLY A 69 -14.75 11.04 -4.93
CA GLY A 69 -15.90 11.89 -4.64
C GLY A 69 -17.16 11.15 -4.15
N ALA A 70 -17.09 9.83 -3.94
CA ALA A 70 -18.16 9.09 -3.27
C ALA A 70 -18.37 9.61 -1.83
N GLU A 71 -19.62 9.65 -1.38
CA GLU A 71 -20.00 10.19 -0.06
C GLU A 71 -19.38 9.37 1.08
N GLU A 72 -19.23 8.07 0.86
CA GLU A 72 -18.65 7.10 1.78
C GLU A 72 -17.11 7.25 1.89
N GLY A 73 -16.51 8.02 0.97
CA GLY A 73 -15.09 8.37 0.97
C GLY A 73 -14.17 7.16 0.93
N GLY A 74 -14.50 6.14 0.12
CA GLY A 74 -13.69 4.94 -0.04
C GLY A 74 -13.93 3.85 1.01
N PHE A 75 -14.96 3.97 1.84
CA PHE A 75 -15.32 2.96 2.82
C PHE A 75 -16.55 2.18 2.38
N ASP A 76 -16.56 0.88 2.66
CA ASP A 76 -17.70 0.01 2.41
C ASP A 76 -18.88 0.43 3.32
N PRO A 77 -20.09 0.68 2.78
CA PRO A 77 -21.27 1.08 3.55
C PRO A 77 -21.64 0.10 4.67
N ASP A 78 -21.36 -1.18 4.48
CA ASP A 78 -21.67 -2.23 5.46
C ASP A 78 -20.66 -2.30 6.61
N GLN A 79 -19.56 -1.53 6.51
CA GLN A 79 -18.53 -1.47 7.54
C GLN A 79 -18.67 -0.21 8.41
N ALA A 80 -18.51 -0.36 9.71
CA ALA A 80 -18.50 0.77 10.64
C ALA A 80 -17.10 1.40 10.75
N ARG A 81 -17.00 2.71 10.48
CA ARG A 81 -15.75 3.46 10.70
C ARG A 81 -15.50 3.64 12.19
N TYR A 82 -14.39 3.11 12.69
CA TYR A 82 -13.86 3.48 13.99
C TYR A 82 -12.91 4.68 13.87
N ARG A 83 -13.37 5.86 14.29
CA ARG A 83 -12.52 7.04 14.38
C ARG A 83 -11.95 7.14 15.79
N LYS A 84 -10.64 6.92 15.94
CA LYS A 84 -9.94 7.28 17.18
C LYS A 84 -10.00 8.80 17.35
N GLU A 85 -10.63 9.26 18.43
CA GLU A 85 -10.47 10.64 18.86
C GLU A 85 -9.01 10.88 19.18
N ARG A 86 -8.39 11.78 18.41
CA ARG A 86 -7.02 12.20 18.71
C ARG A 86 -7.12 13.24 19.81
N HIS A 87 -6.84 12.83 21.05
CA HIS A 87 -6.52 13.77 22.12
C HIS A 87 -5.10 14.32 21.90
N HIS A 88 -4.95 15.16 20.89
CA HIS A 88 -3.87 16.14 20.94
C HIS A 88 -4.26 17.08 22.10
N LYS A 89 -3.42 17.15 23.15
CA LYS A 89 -3.58 18.17 24.19
C LYS A 89 -3.54 19.53 23.48
N SER A 90 -4.68 20.17 23.30
CA SER A 90 -4.71 21.58 23.00
C SER A 90 -4.10 22.27 24.22
N SER A 91 -2.89 22.79 24.08
CA SER A 91 -2.34 23.69 25.09
C SER A 91 -3.24 24.92 25.11
N GLN A 92 -4.19 24.94 26.02
CA GLN A 92 -5.11 26.04 26.23
C GLN A 92 -4.28 27.20 26.79
N ARG A 93 -3.91 28.16 25.92
CA ARG A 93 -3.35 29.44 26.37
C ARG A 93 -4.52 30.28 26.87
N VAL A 94 -4.59 30.48 28.19
CA VAL A 94 -5.42 31.53 28.82
C VAL A 94 -4.61 32.85 28.74
N GLY A 95 -5.28 33.95 28.37
CA GLY A 95 -4.74 35.22 27.84
C GLY A 95 -3.65 35.93 28.65
N ASP A 96 -2.93 36.93 28.14
CA ASP A 96 -3.15 37.80 26.97
C ASP A 96 -1.82 38.07 26.22
N GLY A 97 -1.89 38.21 24.88
CA GLY A 97 -0.80 38.77 24.05
C GLY A 97 0.13 37.74 23.39
N ILE A 98 -0.01 37.59 22.07
CA ILE A 98 0.71 36.64 21.21
C ILE A 98 2.01 37.26 20.67
N VAL A 99 3.14 36.62 20.95
CA VAL A 99 4.21 36.29 19.97
C VAL A 99 5.05 35.17 20.57
N THR A 100 4.98 33.98 20.00
CA THR A 100 6.05 32.98 20.18
C THR A 100 6.36 32.43 18.81
N GLU A 101 7.63 32.59 18.46
CA GLU A 101 8.25 32.20 17.21
C GLU A 101 7.85 30.79 16.78
N SER A 102 7.64 30.67 15.47
CA SER A 102 7.38 29.44 14.75
C SER A 102 8.54 28.46 14.91
N GLU A 103 8.38 27.42 15.73
CA GLU A 103 9.14 26.20 15.53
C GLU A 103 8.58 25.50 14.30
N THR A 104 9.25 25.76 13.18
CA THR A 104 9.14 25.01 11.94
C THR A 104 9.46 23.54 12.21
N PHE A 105 8.45 22.67 12.19
CA PHE A 105 8.65 21.23 12.20
C PHE A 105 9.13 20.80 10.81
N ASP A 106 10.41 20.47 10.74
CA ASP A 106 11.14 20.07 9.55
C ASP A 106 10.74 18.64 9.16
N PHE A 107 9.88 18.49 8.16
CA PHE A 107 9.64 17.20 7.52
C PHE A 107 10.80 16.95 6.56
N GLY A 108 11.85 16.31 7.08
CA GLY A 108 12.99 15.83 6.32
C GLY A 108 12.61 14.79 5.27
N ILE A 109 12.03 15.25 4.16
CA ILE A 109 12.25 14.66 2.84
C ILE A 109 13.21 15.62 2.14
N GLY A 110 14.46 15.17 1.98
CA GLY A 110 15.54 15.92 1.37
C GLY A 110 15.12 16.53 0.04
N ARG A 111 14.80 17.82 0.07
CA ARG A 111 14.66 18.69 -1.10
C ARG A 111 15.79 19.70 -1.03
N GLY A 112 16.89 19.32 -1.65
CA GLY A 112 17.87 20.28 -2.13
C GLY A 112 17.18 21.27 -3.05
N GLU A 113 17.32 22.53 -2.68
CA GLU A 113 17.50 23.65 -3.61
C GLU A 113 16.26 24.12 -4.40
N ARG A 114 15.61 25.10 -3.76
CA ARG A 114 15.40 26.46 -4.29
C ARG A 114 14.86 26.58 -5.73
N GLN A 115 13.60 27.01 -5.77
CA GLN A 115 13.04 27.92 -6.76
C GLN A 115 14.10 28.80 -7.44
N ALA A 116 14.34 28.56 -8.73
CA ALA A 116 14.91 29.52 -9.65
C ALA A 116 13.98 29.64 -10.85
N ALA A 117 13.35 30.81 -10.95
CA ALA A 117 12.85 31.47 -12.14
C ALA A 117 12.38 30.60 -13.31
N LEU A 118 11.05 30.59 -13.50
CA LEU A 118 10.44 30.52 -14.82
C LEU A 118 11.08 31.58 -15.74
N LYS A 119 12.00 31.17 -16.60
CA LYS A 119 12.36 31.92 -17.80
C LYS A 119 11.94 31.07 -18.99
N LEU A 120 10.80 31.45 -19.54
CA LEU A 120 10.20 30.94 -20.76
C LEU A 120 11.25 30.92 -21.87
N GLU A 121 11.74 29.73 -22.23
CA GLU A 121 12.44 29.53 -23.50
C GLU A 121 11.42 29.65 -24.62
N ARG A 122 11.60 30.65 -25.49
CA ARG A 122 11.03 30.66 -26.82
C ARG A 122 12.16 30.71 -27.84
N THR A 123 12.33 29.56 -28.47
CA THR A 123 12.52 29.41 -29.92
C THR A 123 13.88 29.82 -30.49
N ILE A 124 14.68 28.78 -30.71
CA ILE A 124 15.72 28.68 -31.73
C ILE A 124 15.07 28.92 -33.11
N MET A 125 15.53 29.93 -33.84
CA MET A 125 15.45 29.97 -35.30
C MET A 125 16.86 29.76 -35.84
N HIS A 126 17.09 28.58 -36.40
CA HIS A 126 18.21 28.27 -37.28
C HIS A 126 18.17 29.17 -38.52
N THR A 127 19.33 29.60 -39.00
CA THR A 127 19.90 29.27 -40.33
C THR A 127 20.87 30.37 -40.77
N GLN A 128 22.14 29.99 -40.99
CA GLN A 128 22.99 30.53 -42.05
C GLN A 128 24.31 29.73 -42.14
N THR A 129 24.38 28.89 -43.17
CA THR A 129 25.49 28.84 -44.11
C THR A 129 24.89 28.81 -45.50
#